data_AF-A0A8T5QCA7-F1
#
_entry.id   AF-A0A8T5QCA7-F1
#
_cell.length_a   1.000
_cell.length_b   1.000
_cell.length_c   1.000
_cell.angle_alpha   90.00
_cell.angle_beta   90.00
_cell.angle_gamma   90.00
#
_symmetry.space_group_name_H-M   'P 1'
#
loop_
_entity.id
_entity.type
_entity.pdbx_description
1 polymer ?
#
loop_
_entity_poly.entity_id
_entity_poly.type
_entity_poly.pdbx_seq_one_letter_code
_entity_poly.pdbx_strand_id
1 'polypeptide(L)'
;MLEDELKWSEIDQRGVDPLDFYYYMYDGVTRGRLNWIDSSLYQRLRTDGLLSAVPTVGQLAEYFKRSKERRRKRRGKNRGGLYRKLNKGEIKRRSSDPVAEYHECCEGMTRYELFKKHGGLYQRLRRAGKLDIVPIKPQPRTHKSKYHDPVGFHNKHCKGMTPREVRDKYPTLYYRLLREGKIEGVQRRRRRTKYSDSVGFYNEHCKGMTPSDLQKKYPGLDRRLQQEKKMDIVVRNRRKIGDPIVFYREFWDGYTQEELWKADPSLCQKLRRTGKMGRIPRKSRKRTIYDDPVSEYLEYHYHMPQFELLFLKPELYQRLKDEGMLSIVPLYPKKD
;
A
#
# COMPACT_ATOMS: atom_id res chain seq x y z
N MET A 1 -1.64 1.74 -2.03
CA MET A 1 -0.66 2.60 -1.34
C MET A 1 0.46 2.79 -2.34
N LEU A 2 0.55 3.97 -2.94
CA LEU A 2 1.74 4.37 -3.70
C LEU A 2 2.73 4.79 -2.61
N GLU A 3 3.74 3.95 -2.38
CA GLU A 3 4.90 4.35 -1.58
C GLU A 3 5.52 5.56 -2.29
N ASP A 4 5.92 6.59 -1.53
CA ASP A 4 6.62 7.75 -2.09
C ASP A 4 7.92 7.22 -2.72
N GLU A 5 7.90 7.03 -4.05
CA GLU A 5 9.05 6.57 -4.82
C GLU A 5 10.10 7.68 -4.81
N LEU A 6 11.05 7.58 -3.89
CA LEU A 6 12.20 8.47 -3.75
C LEU A 6 12.88 8.62 -5.12
N LYS A 7 12.80 9.82 -5.71
CA LYS A 7 13.40 10.10 -7.02
C LYS A 7 14.86 10.50 -6.88
N TRP A 8 15.66 10.23 -7.90
CA TRP A 8 17.06 10.64 -7.96
C TRP A 8 17.24 12.16 -7.82
N SER A 9 16.29 12.96 -8.31
CA SER A 9 16.29 14.42 -8.13
C SER A 9 16.16 14.88 -6.67
N GLU A 10 15.67 14.02 -5.77
CA GLU A 10 15.40 14.34 -4.36
C GLU A 10 16.56 13.93 -3.44
N ILE A 11 17.53 13.18 -3.95
CA ILE A 11 18.71 12.75 -3.19
C ILE A 11 19.79 13.81 -3.31
N ASP A 12 20.37 14.21 -2.18
CA ASP A 12 21.58 15.03 -2.18
C ASP A 12 22.69 14.25 -2.90
N GLN A 13 23.04 14.69 -4.12
CA GLN A 13 23.82 13.95 -5.13
C GLN A 13 25.29 13.70 -4.74
N ARG A 14 25.67 13.97 -3.49
CA ARG A 14 27.06 13.89 -3.03
C ARG A 14 27.45 12.45 -2.73
N GLY A 15 28.01 11.78 -3.74
CA GLY A 15 28.81 10.57 -3.58
C GLY A 15 28.06 9.24 -3.70
N VAL A 16 26.80 9.24 -4.10
CA VAL A 16 26.07 8.01 -4.43
C VAL A 16 26.31 7.65 -5.91
N ASP A 17 26.74 6.44 -6.19
CA ASP A 17 26.86 5.93 -7.56
C ASP A 17 25.45 5.77 -8.18
N PRO A 18 25.15 6.42 -9.32
CA PRO A 18 23.85 6.31 -9.97
C PRO A 18 23.50 4.88 -10.39
N LEU A 19 24.47 4.03 -10.68
CA LEU A 19 24.21 2.63 -11.06
C LEU A 19 23.83 1.77 -9.85
N ASP A 20 24.50 1.96 -8.71
CA ASP A 20 24.12 1.30 -7.45
C ASP A 20 22.71 1.70 -7.02
N PHE A 21 22.38 2.99 -7.15
CA PHE A 21 21.05 3.47 -6.87
C PHE A 21 19.99 2.84 -7.79
N TYR A 22 20.29 2.69 -9.08
CA TYR A 22 19.44 1.96 -10.01
C TYR A 22 19.20 0.51 -9.55
N TYR A 23 20.24 -0.23 -9.15
CA TYR A 23 20.07 -1.60 -8.68
C TYR A 23 19.31 -1.69 -7.36
N TYR A 24 19.39 -0.68 -6.51
CA TYR A 24 18.67 -0.66 -5.23
C TYR A 24 17.17 -0.38 -5.41
N MET A 25 16.82 0.62 -6.22
CA MET A 25 15.44 1.10 -6.35
C MET A 25 14.69 0.55 -7.56
N TYR A 26 15.40 0.27 -8.65
CA TYR A 26 14.81 0.04 -9.98
C TYR A 26 15.31 -1.25 -10.64
N ASP A 27 15.75 -2.24 -9.86
CA ASP A 27 16.22 -3.51 -10.41
C ASP A 27 15.17 -4.15 -11.34
N GLY A 28 15.61 -4.51 -12.55
CA GLY A 28 14.76 -5.07 -13.59
C GLY A 28 13.86 -4.07 -14.34
N VAL A 29 13.93 -2.76 -14.04
CA VAL A 29 13.23 -1.72 -14.81
C VAL A 29 13.98 -1.45 -16.12
N THR A 30 13.27 -1.48 -17.25
CA THR A 30 13.88 -1.25 -18.57
C THR A 30 14.27 0.22 -18.76
N ARG A 31 15.24 0.49 -19.64
CA ARG A 31 15.66 1.85 -20.02
C ARG A 31 14.49 2.80 -20.33
N GLY A 32 13.55 2.36 -21.17
CA GLY A 32 12.40 3.18 -21.56
C GLY A 32 11.45 3.46 -20.39
N ARG A 33 11.27 2.48 -19.50
CA ARG A 33 10.44 2.65 -18.31
C ARG A 33 11.13 3.52 -17.26
N LEU A 34 12.45 3.36 -17.10
CA LEU A 34 13.26 4.19 -16.20
C LEU A 34 13.15 5.67 -16.58
N ASN A 35 13.28 6.00 -17.87
CA ASN A 35 13.12 7.38 -18.34
C ASN A 35 11.73 7.97 -18.03
N TRP A 36 10.69 7.14 -18.00
CA TRP A 36 9.33 7.58 -17.70
C TRP A 36 9.10 7.77 -16.19
N ILE A 37 9.66 6.91 -15.34
CA ILE A 37 9.51 6.95 -13.88
C ILE A 37 10.43 8.02 -13.29
N ASP A 38 11.71 7.98 -13.66
CA ASP A 38 12.77 8.85 -13.17
C ASP A 38 13.71 9.26 -14.31
N SER A 39 13.26 10.28 -15.05
CA SER A 39 14.03 10.86 -16.15
C SER A 39 15.37 11.44 -15.68
N SER A 40 15.48 11.86 -14.42
CA SER A 40 16.70 12.47 -13.88
C SER A 40 17.81 11.43 -13.71
N LEU A 41 17.49 10.27 -13.14
CA LEU A 41 18.41 9.13 -13.06
C LEU A 41 18.79 8.61 -14.45
N TYR A 42 17.80 8.51 -15.36
CA TYR A 42 18.04 8.07 -16.73
C TYR A 42 19.05 8.97 -17.46
N GLN A 43 18.86 10.29 -17.40
CA GLN A 43 19.81 11.22 -18.02
C GLN A 43 21.18 11.14 -17.35
N ARG A 44 21.25 10.99 -16.02
CA ARG A 44 22.52 10.84 -15.32
C ARG A 44 23.29 9.60 -15.77
N LEU A 45 22.64 8.43 -15.78
CA LEU A 45 23.23 7.18 -16.27
C LEU A 45 23.64 7.27 -17.75
N ARG A 46 22.93 8.06 -18.56
CA ARG A 46 23.29 8.32 -19.96
C ARG A 46 24.54 9.18 -20.06
N THR A 47 24.61 10.29 -19.33
CA THR A 47 25.75 11.21 -19.32
C THR A 47 27.02 10.52 -18.81
N ASP A 48 26.88 9.66 -17.79
CA ASP A 48 28.01 8.93 -17.21
C ASP A 48 28.40 7.68 -18.04
N GLY A 49 27.71 7.40 -19.15
CA GLY A 49 27.99 6.23 -20.02
C GLY A 49 27.59 4.87 -19.44
N LEU A 50 26.83 4.85 -18.34
CA LEU A 50 26.44 3.66 -17.57
C LEU A 50 25.12 3.03 -18.06
N LEU A 51 24.43 3.66 -19.01
CA LEU A 51 23.14 3.20 -19.50
C LEU A 51 23.17 1.80 -20.14
N SER A 52 24.36 1.33 -20.56
CA SER A 52 24.58 -0.02 -21.09
C SER A 52 24.25 -1.12 -20.06
N ALA A 53 24.44 -0.83 -18.76
CA ALA A 53 24.15 -1.74 -17.65
C ALA A 53 22.65 -1.87 -17.34
N VAL A 54 21.83 -0.90 -17.76
CA VAL A 54 20.37 -0.96 -17.63
C VAL A 54 19.79 -1.84 -18.76
N PRO A 55 18.93 -2.83 -18.46
CA PRO A 55 18.41 -3.75 -19.44
C PRO A 55 17.44 -3.06 -20.42
N THR A 56 17.50 -3.48 -21.68
CA THR A 56 16.48 -3.17 -22.69
C THR A 56 15.32 -4.16 -22.61
N VAL A 57 14.19 -3.83 -23.25
CA VAL A 57 13.02 -4.72 -23.32
C VAL A 57 13.41 -6.08 -23.94
N GLY A 58 14.25 -6.07 -24.98
CA GLY A 58 14.76 -7.29 -25.62
C GLY A 58 15.60 -8.15 -24.68
N GLN A 59 16.53 -7.53 -23.94
CA GLN A 59 17.39 -8.23 -22.98
C GLN A 59 16.59 -8.86 -21.83
N LEU A 60 15.59 -8.16 -21.30
CA LEU A 60 14.69 -8.70 -20.28
C LEU A 60 13.83 -9.84 -20.82
N ALA A 61 13.31 -9.71 -22.04
CA ALA A 61 12.55 -10.77 -22.70
C ALA A 61 13.41 -12.03 -22.90
N GLU A 62 14.66 -11.88 -23.33
CA GLU A 62 15.61 -13.01 -23.44
C GLU A 62 15.93 -13.63 -22.09
N TYR A 63 16.17 -12.82 -21.06
CA TYR A 63 16.38 -13.31 -19.70
C TYR A 63 15.20 -14.16 -19.22
N PHE A 64 13.96 -13.69 -19.41
CA PHE A 64 12.77 -14.45 -19.06
C PHE A 64 12.59 -15.71 -19.91
N LYS A 65 12.90 -15.67 -21.21
CA LYS A 65 12.92 -16.87 -22.08
C LYS A 65 13.93 -17.90 -21.56
N ARG A 66 15.17 -17.51 -21.27
CA ARG A 66 16.22 -18.39 -20.72
C ARG A 66 15.85 -18.94 -19.34
N SER A 67 15.23 -18.11 -18.48
CA SER A 67 14.77 -18.52 -17.16
C SER A 67 13.63 -19.56 -17.25
N LYS A 68 12.65 -19.34 -18.15
CA LYS A 68 11.59 -20.32 -18.45
C LYS A 68 12.17 -21.63 -19.00
N GLU A 69 13.16 -21.55 -19.89
CA GLU A 69 13.82 -22.72 -20.46
C GLU A 69 14.59 -23.52 -19.40
N ARG A 70 15.31 -22.86 -18.49
CA ARG A 70 15.95 -23.51 -17.33
C ARG A 70 14.91 -24.20 -16.44
N ARG A 71 13.75 -23.58 -16.20
CA ARG A 71 12.64 -24.20 -15.46
C ARG A 71 12.06 -25.40 -16.19
N ARG A 72 11.90 -25.34 -17.53
CA ARG A 72 11.48 -26.48 -18.35
C ARG A 72 12.47 -27.63 -18.28
N LYS A 73 13.77 -27.38 -18.43
CA LYS A 73 14.84 -28.39 -18.29
C LYS A 73 14.86 -29.04 -16.90
N ARG A 74 14.68 -28.26 -15.84
CA ARG A 74 14.54 -28.78 -14.46
C ARG A 74 13.27 -29.62 -14.27
N ARG A 75 12.15 -29.19 -14.84
CA ARG A 75 10.87 -29.94 -14.78
C ARG A 75 10.90 -31.21 -15.63
N GLY A 76 11.58 -31.21 -16.77
CA GLY A 76 11.79 -32.38 -17.62
C GLY A 76 12.66 -33.44 -16.95
N LYS A 77 13.79 -33.03 -16.33
CA LYS A 77 14.64 -33.95 -15.55
C LYS A 77 13.95 -34.54 -14.32
N ASN A 78 13.04 -33.81 -13.66
CA ASN A 78 12.35 -34.32 -12.45
C ASN A 78 11.03 -35.05 -12.71
N ARG A 79 10.48 -35.05 -13.94
CA ARG A 79 9.25 -35.79 -14.26
C ARG A 79 9.48 -37.25 -14.72
N GLY A 80 10.73 -37.63 -15.01
CA GLY A 80 11.05 -38.96 -15.56
C GLY A 80 11.55 -40.04 -14.58
N GLY A 81 11.87 -39.73 -13.31
CA GLY A 81 12.60 -40.74 -12.51
C GLY A 81 12.48 -40.72 -10.99
N LEU A 82 11.78 -39.75 -10.36
CA LEU A 82 11.83 -39.61 -8.88
C LEU A 82 10.49 -39.56 -8.15
N TYR A 83 9.37 -39.78 -8.83
CA TYR A 83 8.05 -39.90 -8.18
C TYR A 83 7.47 -41.32 -8.26
N ARG A 84 8.30 -42.35 -8.03
CA ARG A 84 7.79 -43.70 -7.73
C ARG A 84 8.39 -44.40 -6.52
N LYS A 85 9.42 -43.84 -5.84
CA LYS A 85 10.04 -44.47 -4.66
C LYS A 85 10.60 -43.48 -3.64
N LEU A 86 9.84 -42.46 -3.25
CA LEU A 86 10.11 -41.77 -1.97
C LEU A 86 8.93 -42.00 -1.04
N ASN A 87 9.14 -43.00 -0.17
CA ASN A 87 8.56 -43.22 1.13
C ASN A 87 7.55 -42.16 1.59
N LYS A 88 6.28 -42.58 1.64
CA LYS A 88 5.22 -42.04 2.52
C LYS A 88 5.52 -42.30 4.01
N GLY A 89 6.79 -42.26 4.40
CA GLY A 89 7.24 -42.37 5.78
C GLY A 89 7.58 -40.98 6.30
N GLU A 90 6.70 -40.45 7.13
CA GLU A 90 7.04 -39.42 8.12
C GLU A 90 7.57 -38.07 7.61
N ILE A 91 6.70 -37.29 6.95
CA ILE A 91 6.67 -35.87 7.34
C ILE A 91 6.09 -35.88 8.76
N LYS A 92 6.97 -35.98 9.78
CA LYS A 92 6.58 -35.79 11.18
C LYS A 92 5.77 -34.50 11.24
N ARG A 93 4.47 -34.65 11.45
CA ARG A 93 3.54 -33.53 11.62
C ARG A 93 4.12 -32.72 12.76
N ARG A 94 4.71 -31.56 12.43
CA ARG A 94 5.23 -30.62 13.42
C ARG A 94 4.13 -30.45 14.45
N SER A 95 4.45 -30.70 15.72
CA SER A 95 3.49 -30.69 16.83
C SER A 95 2.53 -29.51 16.66
N SER A 96 1.23 -29.79 16.79
CA SER A 96 0.19 -28.78 16.61
C SER A 96 0.31 -27.66 17.64
N ASP A 97 1.00 -27.91 18.76
CA ASP A 97 1.16 -26.94 19.82
C ASP A 97 2.57 -26.32 19.82
N PRO A 98 2.71 -25.03 19.44
CA PRO A 98 3.99 -24.33 19.49
C PRO A 98 4.52 -24.12 20.93
N VAL A 99 3.69 -24.24 21.96
CA VAL A 99 4.13 -24.13 23.36
C VAL A 99 4.88 -25.40 23.78
N ALA A 100 4.32 -26.58 23.50
CA ALA A 100 4.99 -27.85 23.74
C ALA A 100 6.34 -27.93 23.01
N GLU A 101 6.39 -27.50 21.75
CA GLU A 101 7.64 -27.47 20.97
C GLU A 101 8.69 -26.51 21.55
N TYR A 102 8.26 -25.41 22.18
CA TYR A 102 9.17 -24.49 22.87
C TYR A 102 9.78 -25.12 24.13
N HIS A 103 8.98 -25.78 24.97
CA HIS A 103 9.50 -26.46 26.16
C HIS A 103 10.42 -27.64 25.80
N GLU A 104 10.13 -28.37 24.72
CA GLU A 104 10.93 -29.51 24.29
C GLU A 104 12.30 -29.11 23.73
N CYS A 105 12.36 -28.06 22.90
CA CYS A 105 13.57 -27.75 22.13
C CYS A 105 14.29 -26.45 22.54
N CYS A 106 13.63 -25.53 23.23
CA CYS A 106 14.07 -24.14 23.34
C CYS A 106 13.83 -23.52 24.72
N GLU A 107 13.58 -24.32 25.74
CA GLU A 107 13.33 -23.82 27.09
C GLU A 107 14.51 -22.97 27.59
N GLY A 108 14.19 -21.80 28.17
CA GLY A 108 15.18 -20.84 28.64
C GLY A 108 15.78 -19.93 27.57
N MET A 109 15.56 -20.18 26.26
CA MET A 109 15.98 -19.23 25.22
C MET A 109 15.19 -17.92 25.34
N THR A 110 15.88 -16.80 25.20
CA THR A 110 15.22 -15.50 25.18
C THR A 110 14.48 -15.27 23.87
N ARG A 111 13.50 -14.35 23.85
CA ARG A 111 12.75 -14.01 22.62
C ARG A 111 13.65 -13.71 21.42
N TYR A 112 14.79 -13.04 21.65
CA TYR A 112 15.76 -12.72 20.60
C TYR A 112 16.51 -13.95 20.08
N GLU A 113 16.98 -14.81 20.98
CA GLU A 113 17.67 -16.06 20.61
C GLU A 113 16.72 -17.02 19.89
N LEU A 114 15.47 -17.12 20.37
CA LEU A 114 14.42 -17.91 19.73
C LEU A 114 14.10 -17.40 18.33
N PHE A 115 13.99 -16.08 18.13
CA PHE A 115 13.79 -15.50 16.80
C PHE A 115 14.97 -15.82 15.87
N LYS A 116 16.20 -15.69 16.37
CA LYS A 116 17.43 -15.86 15.57
C LYS A 116 17.67 -17.31 15.17
N LYS A 117 17.46 -18.26 16.09
CA LYS A 117 17.72 -19.70 15.85
C LYS A 117 16.50 -20.45 15.32
N HIS A 118 15.30 -20.09 15.77
CA HIS A 118 14.05 -20.81 15.48
C HIS A 118 12.92 -19.85 15.07
N GLY A 119 13.18 -18.98 14.07
CA GLY A 119 12.25 -17.94 13.63
C GLY A 119 10.84 -18.43 13.27
N GLY A 120 10.71 -19.66 12.76
CA GLY A 120 9.40 -20.28 12.49
C GLY A 120 8.57 -20.58 13.75
N LEU A 121 9.22 -21.05 14.83
CA LEU A 121 8.57 -21.28 16.12
C LEU A 121 8.18 -19.95 16.77
N TYR A 122 9.06 -18.96 16.73
CA TYR A 122 8.78 -17.60 17.22
C TYR A 122 7.53 -16.99 16.58
N GLN A 123 7.39 -17.06 15.25
CA GLN A 123 6.22 -16.53 14.56
C GLN A 123 4.94 -17.28 14.89
N ARG A 124 5.00 -18.61 15.11
CA ARG A 124 3.85 -19.39 15.56
C ARG A 124 3.40 -19.00 16.96
N LEU A 125 4.32 -18.90 17.92
CA LEU A 125 4.03 -18.43 19.28
C LEU A 125 3.43 -17.01 19.27
N ARG A 126 3.95 -16.11 18.42
CA ARG A 126 3.42 -14.76 18.24
C ARG A 126 1.99 -14.76 17.70
N ARG A 127 1.71 -15.54 16.65
CA ARG A 127 0.35 -15.66 16.07
C ARG A 127 -0.64 -16.29 17.05
N ALA A 128 -0.19 -17.21 17.88
CA ALA A 128 -0.98 -17.82 18.94
C ALA A 128 -1.17 -16.93 20.17
N GLY A 129 -0.52 -15.76 20.25
CA GLY A 129 -0.58 -14.88 21.41
C GLY A 129 0.09 -15.47 22.66
N LYS A 130 1.05 -16.40 22.49
CA LYS A 130 1.74 -17.13 23.59
C LYS A 130 3.19 -16.71 23.75
N LEU A 131 3.58 -15.53 23.27
CA LEU A 131 4.98 -15.09 23.36
C LEU A 131 5.44 -14.78 24.80
N ASP A 132 4.49 -14.64 25.73
CA ASP A 132 4.74 -14.30 27.14
C ASP A 132 5.41 -15.41 27.94
N ILE A 133 5.34 -16.66 27.47
CA ILE A 133 6.09 -17.78 28.06
C ILE A 133 7.60 -17.68 27.78
N VAL A 134 8.00 -16.98 26.72
CA VAL A 134 9.39 -16.90 26.29
C VAL A 134 10.06 -15.76 27.05
N PRO A 135 11.13 -16.03 27.83
CA PRO A 135 11.83 -15.01 28.59
C PRO A 135 12.27 -13.85 27.71
N ILE A 136 12.00 -12.63 28.19
CA ILE A 136 12.60 -11.44 27.60
C ILE A 136 13.99 -11.35 28.21
N LYS A 137 15.04 -11.34 27.37
CA LYS A 137 16.39 -11.07 27.86
C LYS A 137 16.31 -9.77 28.68
N PRO A 138 16.64 -9.78 29.98
CA PRO A 138 16.78 -8.52 30.68
C PRO A 138 17.84 -7.78 29.88
N GLN A 139 17.44 -6.69 29.21
CA GLN A 139 18.41 -5.89 28.50
C GLN A 139 19.47 -5.57 29.55
N PRO A 140 20.74 -5.99 29.35
CA PRO A 140 21.78 -5.58 30.28
C PRO A 140 21.61 -4.07 30.38
N ARG A 141 21.53 -3.56 31.61
CA ARG A 141 21.41 -2.12 31.87
C ARG A 141 22.71 -1.47 31.40
N THR A 142 22.95 -1.45 30.08
CA THR A 142 24.22 -1.12 29.43
C THR A 142 24.55 0.34 29.49
N HIS A 143 23.68 1.13 30.09
CA HIS A 143 24.05 2.41 30.63
C HIS A 143 23.60 2.42 32.08
N LYS A 144 24.55 2.26 33.02
CA LYS A 144 24.48 3.01 34.28
C LYS A 144 24.22 4.43 33.84
N SER A 145 22.95 4.81 33.85
CA SER A 145 22.54 6.11 33.36
C SER A 145 23.35 7.12 34.14
N LYS A 146 24.02 8.04 33.42
CA LYS A 146 24.79 9.15 34.00
C LYS A 146 24.00 9.91 35.09
N TYR A 147 22.68 9.77 35.09
CA TYR A 147 21.75 10.37 36.04
C TYR A 147 21.22 9.29 36.99
N HIS A 148 21.84 9.12 38.16
CA HIS A 148 21.37 8.18 39.18
C HIS A 148 19.93 8.52 39.63
N ASP A 149 19.63 9.82 39.69
CA ASP A 149 18.27 10.36 39.86
C ASP A 149 17.94 11.30 38.68
N PRO A 150 17.20 10.82 37.66
CA PRO A 150 16.85 11.63 36.50
C PRO A 150 15.88 12.77 36.85
N VAL A 151 15.05 12.62 37.89
CA VAL A 151 14.09 13.67 38.29
C VAL A 151 14.81 14.76 39.07
N GLY A 152 15.66 14.39 40.03
CA GLY A 152 16.49 15.35 40.77
C GLY A 152 17.42 16.13 39.86
N PHE A 153 18.07 15.46 38.90
CA PHE A 153 18.92 16.13 37.91
C PHE A 153 18.11 17.12 37.06
N HIS A 154 16.94 16.72 36.56
CA HIS A 154 16.06 17.60 35.80
C HIS A 154 15.62 18.83 36.61
N ASN A 155 15.18 18.63 37.86
CA ASN A 155 14.73 19.73 38.71
C ASN A 155 15.86 20.71 39.06
N LYS A 156 17.10 20.21 39.19
CA LYS A 156 18.28 21.03 39.51
C LYS A 156 18.85 21.76 38.29
N HIS A 157 18.93 21.11 37.13
CA HIS A 157 19.66 21.62 35.97
C HIS A 157 18.78 22.04 34.78
N CYS A 158 17.51 21.62 34.76
CA CYS A 158 16.57 21.90 33.67
C CYS A 158 15.36 22.73 34.12
N LYS A 159 15.43 23.39 35.28
CA LYS A 159 14.34 24.24 35.79
C LYS A 159 14.05 25.37 34.78
N GLY A 160 12.83 25.39 34.26
CA GLY A 160 12.39 26.37 33.24
C GLY A 160 12.70 25.98 31.78
N MET A 161 13.44 24.90 31.53
CA MET A 161 13.64 24.40 30.16
C MET A 161 12.38 23.71 29.64
N THR A 162 12.09 23.91 28.37
CA THR A 162 11.05 23.18 27.64
C THR A 162 11.48 21.73 27.39
N PRO A 163 10.53 20.78 27.22
CA PRO A 163 10.88 19.39 26.88
C PRO A 163 11.78 19.26 25.64
N ARG A 164 11.65 20.20 24.69
CA ARG A 164 12.49 20.25 23.49
C ARG A 164 13.92 20.64 23.83
N GLU A 165 14.12 21.66 24.65
CA GLU A 165 15.46 22.07 25.08
C GLU A 165 16.13 20.98 25.93
N VAL A 166 15.37 20.29 26.79
CA VAL A 166 15.87 19.13 27.55
C VAL A 166 16.25 17.99 26.61
N ARG A 167 15.47 17.72 25.57
CA ARG A 167 15.81 16.71 24.55
C ARG A 167 17.08 17.07 23.79
N ASP A 168 17.20 18.33 23.39
CA ASP A 168 18.29 18.78 22.53
C ASP A 168 19.60 18.90 23.34
N LYS A 169 19.56 19.32 24.62
CA LYS A 169 20.74 19.40 25.52
C LYS A 169 21.06 18.10 26.25
N TYR A 170 20.05 17.33 26.64
CA TYR A 170 20.18 16.11 27.45
C TYR A 170 19.31 14.96 26.90
N PRO A 171 19.59 14.46 25.68
CA PRO A 171 18.72 13.50 25.00
C PRO A 171 18.49 12.22 25.81
N THR A 172 19.54 11.71 26.47
CA THR A 172 19.46 10.51 27.31
C THR A 172 18.58 10.69 28.55
N LEU A 173 18.59 11.89 29.14
CA LEU A 173 17.71 12.24 30.26
C LEU A 173 16.26 12.34 29.80
N TYR A 174 16.03 13.04 28.68
CA TYR A 174 14.70 13.22 28.09
C TYR A 174 14.00 11.89 27.80
N TYR A 175 14.66 10.98 27.07
CA TYR A 175 14.07 9.69 26.73
C TYR A 175 13.85 8.80 27.96
N ARG A 176 14.68 8.96 29.01
CA ARG A 176 14.48 8.24 30.26
C ARG A 176 13.26 8.76 31.03
N LEU A 177 13.14 10.08 31.20
CA LEU A 177 11.96 10.69 31.83
C LEU A 177 10.67 10.38 31.05
N LEU A 178 10.75 10.32 29.71
CA LEU A 178 9.64 9.92 28.85
C LEU A 178 9.25 8.45 29.07
N ARG A 179 10.24 7.55 29.13
CA ARG A 179 10.01 6.11 29.37
C ARG A 179 9.44 5.83 30.76
N GLU A 180 9.87 6.59 31.77
CA GLU A 180 9.39 6.47 33.16
C GLU A 180 8.05 7.20 33.40
N GLY A 181 7.48 7.90 32.39
CA GLY A 181 6.24 8.66 32.54
C GLY A 181 6.37 9.94 33.38
N LYS A 182 7.57 10.27 33.87
CA LYS A 182 7.83 11.38 34.80
C LYS A 182 7.98 12.74 34.11
N ILE A 183 7.75 12.80 32.80
CA ILE A 183 7.80 14.04 32.03
C ILE A 183 6.51 14.85 32.12
N GLU A 184 5.45 14.31 32.73
CA GLU A 184 4.14 14.98 32.84
C GLU A 184 4.16 16.28 33.68
N GLY A 185 5.11 16.42 34.60
CA GLY A 185 5.34 17.68 35.34
C GLY A 185 6.02 18.77 34.51
N VAL A 186 6.72 18.40 33.43
CA VAL A 186 7.22 19.35 32.45
C VAL A 186 6.04 19.65 31.55
N GLN A 187 5.28 20.70 31.89
CA GLN A 187 4.13 21.14 31.12
C GLN A 187 4.45 20.98 29.64
N ARG A 188 3.90 19.93 29.03
CA ARG A 188 3.67 19.94 27.59
C ARG A 188 2.80 21.16 27.48
N ARG A 189 3.37 22.31 27.10
CA ARG A 189 2.60 23.43 26.59
C ARG A 189 1.81 22.77 25.50
N ARG A 190 0.58 22.33 25.84
CA ARG A 190 -0.43 21.89 24.89
C ARG A 190 -0.44 23.11 23.99
N ARG A 191 0.21 22.99 22.83
CA ARG A 191 0.31 24.09 21.86
C ARG A 191 -1.10 24.65 21.88
N ARG A 192 -1.28 25.90 22.36
CA ARG A 192 -2.61 26.51 22.41
C ARG A 192 -3.12 26.35 21.00
N THR A 193 -3.95 25.34 20.82
CA THR A 193 -4.42 24.94 19.52
C THR A 193 -5.23 26.13 19.09
N LYS A 194 -5.01 26.61 17.86
CA LYS A 194 -5.65 27.82 17.31
C LYS A 194 -7.17 27.88 17.57
N TYR A 195 -7.77 26.72 17.81
CA TYR A 195 -9.17 26.47 18.10
C TYR A 195 -9.42 26.27 19.61
N SER A 196 -9.14 27.23 20.49
CA SER A 196 -9.36 27.06 21.95
C SER A 196 -10.75 26.51 22.26
N ASP A 197 -11.77 27.06 21.58
CA ASP A 197 -13.10 26.49 21.41
C ASP A 197 -13.27 25.91 19.99
N SER A 198 -13.23 24.58 19.90
CA SER A 198 -13.39 23.84 18.64
C SER A 198 -14.79 24.01 18.03
N VAL A 199 -15.81 24.17 18.86
CA VAL A 199 -17.20 24.28 18.42
C VAL A 199 -17.52 25.69 17.97
N GLY A 200 -17.13 26.70 18.75
CA GLY A 200 -17.26 28.11 18.38
C GLY A 200 -16.61 28.40 17.03
N PHE A 201 -15.35 27.97 16.85
CA PHE A 201 -14.65 28.16 15.58
C PHE A 201 -15.35 27.44 14.42
N TYR A 202 -15.86 26.22 14.62
CA TYR A 202 -16.61 25.52 13.57
C TYR A 202 -17.89 26.28 13.19
N ASN A 203 -18.66 26.74 14.17
CA ASN A 203 -19.90 27.48 13.92
C ASN A 203 -19.67 28.84 13.25
N GLU A 204 -18.55 29.49 13.54
CA GLU A 204 -18.19 30.79 13.00
C GLU A 204 -17.62 30.70 11.57
N HIS A 205 -16.77 29.71 11.29
CA HIS A 205 -15.99 29.66 10.04
C HIS A 205 -16.28 28.45 9.14
N CYS A 206 -16.94 27.42 9.65
CA CYS A 206 -17.10 26.13 8.97
C CYS A 206 -18.53 25.61 8.96
N LYS A 207 -19.52 26.41 9.40
CA LYS A 207 -20.92 25.99 9.49
C LYS A 207 -21.42 25.50 8.13
N GLY A 208 -21.89 24.26 8.09
CA GLY A 208 -22.39 23.61 6.88
C GLY A 208 -21.34 22.86 6.06
N MET A 209 -20.05 22.94 6.40
CA MET A 209 -19.03 22.08 5.77
C MET A 209 -19.28 20.61 6.09
N THR A 210 -19.12 19.77 5.08
CA THR A 210 -19.15 18.31 5.27
C THR A 210 -17.93 17.86 6.08
N PRO A 211 -17.99 16.69 6.76
CA PRO A 211 -16.82 16.14 7.45
C PRO A 211 -15.59 15.99 6.54
N SER A 212 -15.78 15.64 5.26
CA SER A 212 -14.68 15.54 4.30
C SER A 212 -14.06 16.89 3.96
N ASP A 213 -14.87 17.93 3.75
CA ASP A 213 -14.36 19.29 3.50
C ASP A 213 -13.65 19.86 4.73
N LEU A 214 -14.20 19.57 5.92
CA LEU A 214 -13.60 19.96 7.18
C LEU A 214 -12.23 19.30 7.39
N GLN A 215 -12.13 18.00 7.10
CA GLN A 215 -10.87 17.26 7.16
C GLN A 215 -9.84 17.80 6.17
N LYS A 216 -10.27 18.17 4.96
CA LYS A 216 -9.38 18.69 3.91
C LYS A 216 -8.87 20.11 4.21
N LYS A 217 -9.76 21.02 4.63
CA LYS A 217 -9.42 22.43 4.89
C LYS A 217 -8.84 22.67 6.28
N TYR A 218 -9.34 21.95 7.29
CA TYR A 218 -9.00 22.14 8.71
C TYR A 218 -8.76 20.80 9.43
N PRO A 219 -7.75 20.00 9.03
CA PRO A 219 -7.52 18.67 9.59
C PRO A 219 -7.29 18.67 11.10
N GLY A 220 -6.71 19.75 11.64
CA GLY A 220 -6.52 19.92 13.08
C GLY A 220 -7.81 20.12 13.86
N LEU A 221 -8.81 20.78 13.26
CA LEU A 221 -10.12 21.00 13.86
C LEU A 221 -10.95 19.71 13.84
N ASP A 222 -10.98 19.00 12.70
CA ASP A 222 -11.65 17.70 12.56
C ASP A 222 -11.14 16.68 13.59
N ARG A 223 -9.82 16.49 13.68
CA ARG A 223 -9.22 15.58 14.67
C ARG A 223 -9.62 15.94 16.11
N ARG A 224 -9.73 17.23 16.41
CA ARG A 224 -10.07 17.69 17.76
C ARG A 224 -11.55 17.47 18.08
N LEU A 225 -12.45 17.78 17.15
CA LEU A 225 -13.88 17.50 17.29
C LEU A 225 -14.12 15.99 17.46
N GLN A 226 -13.35 15.14 16.77
CA GLN A 226 -13.37 13.68 16.98
C GLN A 226 -12.88 13.28 18.39
N GLN A 227 -11.75 13.84 18.85
CA GLN A 227 -11.21 13.55 20.20
C GLN A 227 -12.16 13.99 21.32
N GLU A 228 -12.83 15.13 21.14
CA GLU A 228 -13.81 15.67 22.09
C GLU A 228 -15.19 15.00 21.95
N LYS A 229 -15.36 14.08 20.99
CA LYS A 229 -16.64 13.40 20.66
C LYS A 229 -17.78 14.38 20.29
N LYS A 230 -17.45 15.51 19.65
CA LYS A 230 -18.38 16.57 19.23
C LYS A 230 -18.64 16.61 17.72
N MET A 231 -18.48 15.47 17.05
CA MET A 231 -18.70 15.34 15.59
C MET A 231 -20.18 15.33 15.19
N ASP A 232 -21.09 15.28 16.17
CA ASP A 232 -22.52 15.47 16.02
C ASP A 232 -22.88 16.92 15.66
N ILE A 233 -22.11 17.90 16.16
CA ILE A 233 -22.29 19.33 15.86
C ILE A 233 -21.89 19.66 14.42
N VAL A 234 -20.88 18.94 13.89
CA VAL A 234 -20.59 18.94 12.46
C VAL A 234 -21.75 18.22 11.81
N VAL A 235 -22.82 18.97 11.51
CA VAL A 235 -24.04 18.44 10.96
C VAL A 235 -23.63 17.57 9.79
N ARG A 236 -23.78 16.26 9.97
CA ARG A 236 -23.87 15.36 8.84
C ARG A 236 -25.14 15.82 8.17
N ASN A 237 -25.03 16.82 7.31
CA ASN A 237 -26.08 17.29 6.42
C ASN A 237 -26.35 16.13 5.48
N ARG A 238 -26.96 15.07 6.03
CA ARG A 238 -27.75 14.11 5.30
C ARG A 238 -28.86 14.97 4.78
N ARG A 239 -28.63 15.58 3.62
CA ARG A 239 -29.65 16.29 2.87
C ARG A 239 -30.89 15.39 2.96
N LYS A 240 -31.99 15.91 3.50
CA LYS A 240 -33.28 15.21 3.47
C LYS A 240 -33.73 15.22 2.02
N ILE A 241 -33.05 14.43 1.19
CA ILE A 241 -33.41 14.19 -0.19
C ILE A 241 -34.71 13.40 -0.08
N GLY A 242 -35.81 13.92 -0.65
CA GLY A 242 -37.08 13.20 -0.72
C GLY A 242 -36.96 11.97 -1.62
N ASP A 243 -37.82 11.86 -2.64
CA ASP A 243 -37.60 10.85 -3.67
C ASP A 243 -36.29 11.17 -4.42
N PRO A 244 -35.27 10.29 -4.38
CA PRO A 244 -34.00 10.54 -5.03
C PRO A 244 -34.09 10.69 -6.55
N ILE A 245 -35.15 10.20 -7.21
CA ILE A 245 -35.35 10.41 -8.65
C ILE A 245 -35.89 11.80 -8.96
N VAL A 246 -36.80 12.32 -8.15
CA VAL A 246 -37.31 13.69 -8.31
C VAL A 246 -36.14 14.67 -8.12
N PHE A 247 -35.36 14.46 -7.06
CA PHE A 247 -34.16 15.26 -6.80
C PHE A 247 -33.11 15.14 -7.93
N TYR A 248 -32.92 13.95 -8.51
CA TYR A 248 -32.05 13.79 -9.67
C TYR A 248 -32.56 14.60 -10.89
N ARG A 249 -33.86 14.50 -11.22
CA ARG A 249 -34.45 15.24 -12.35
C ARG A 249 -34.43 16.76 -12.14
N GLU A 250 -34.52 17.21 -10.90
CA GLU A 250 -34.52 18.64 -10.57
C GLU A 250 -33.13 19.28 -10.69
N PHE A 251 -32.07 18.56 -10.27
CA PHE A 251 -30.73 19.15 -10.15
C PHE A 251 -29.69 18.59 -11.14
N TRP A 252 -29.95 17.43 -11.74
CA TRP A 252 -28.97 16.66 -12.49
C TRP A 252 -29.55 16.02 -13.76
N ASP A 253 -30.61 16.61 -14.33
CA ASP A 253 -31.19 16.04 -15.54
C ASP A 253 -30.17 15.94 -16.67
N GLY A 254 -30.23 14.83 -17.41
CA GLY A 254 -29.26 14.49 -18.45
C GLY A 254 -27.90 13.96 -17.97
N TYR A 255 -27.57 13.99 -16.67
CA TYR A 255 -26.31 13.41 -16.18
C TYR A 255 -26.29 11.89 -16.34
N THR A 256 -25.18 11.35 -16.84
CA THR A 256 -25.00 9.90 -16.84
C THR A 256 -24.70 9.37 -15.45
N GLN A 257 -24.91 8.07 -15.22
CA GLN A 257 -24.56 7.42 -13.95
C GLN A 257 -23.11 7.69 -13.51
N GLU A 258 -22.16 7.76 -14.45
CA GLU A 258 -20.75 8.05 -14.14
C GLU A 258 -20.53 9.51 -13.74
N GLU A 259 -21.14 10.44 -14.45
CA GLU A 259 -21.05 11.87 -14.14
C GLU A 259 -21.70 12.16 -12.80
N LEU A 260 -22.87 11.58 -12.53
CA LEU A 260 -23.54 11.69 -11.24
C LEU A 260 -22.71 11.08 -10.11
N TRP A 261 -22.01 9.96 -10.35
CA TRP A 261 -21.12 9.37 -9.34
C TRP A 261 -19.96 10.28 -8.97
N LYS A 262 -19.44 11.05 -9.94
CA LYS A 262 -18.38 12.03 -9.69
C LYS A 262 -18.92 13.28 -8.99
N ALA A 263 -20.11 13.74 -9.37
CA ALA A 263 -20.71 14.96 -8.84
C ALA A 263 -21.31 14.77 -7.44
N ASP A 264 -22.11 13.73 -7.22
CA ASP A 264 -22.74 13.42 -5.93
C ASP A 264 -22.78 11.91 -5.64
N PRO A 265 -21.69 11.36 -5.08
CA PRO A 265 -21.61 9.94 -4.71
C PRO A 265 -22.71 9.52 -3.71
N SER A 266 -23.19 10.45 -2.89
CA SER A 266 -24.18 10.17 -1.84
C SER A 266 -25.55 9.91 -2.44
N LEU A 267 -25.96 10.73 -3.42
CA LEU A 267 -27.18 10.52 -4.18
C LEU A 267 -27.14 9.20 -4.95
N CYS A 268 -26.03 8.90 -5.63
CA CYS A 268 -25.81 7.62 -6.33
C CYS A 268 -25.94 6.41 -5.39
N GLN A 269 -25.33 6.45 -4.21
CA GLN A 269 -25.48 5.39 -3.21
C GLN A 269 -26.94 5.24 -2.76
N LYS A 270 -27.66 6.36 -2.58
CA LYS A 270 -29.08 6.33 -2.21
C LYS A 270 -29.94 5.69 -3.30
N LEU A 271 -29.75 6.09 -4.56
CA LEU A 271 -30.44 5.52 -5.72
C LEU A 271 -30.18 4.02 -5.90
N ARG A 272 -28.96 3.58 -5.62
CA ARG A 272 -28.61 2.15 -5.63
C ARG A 272 -29.31 1.38 -4.52
N ARG A 273 -29.35 1.92 -3.30
CA ARG A 273 -30.06 1.31 -2.16
C ARG A 273 -31.57 1.22 -2.38
N THR A 274 -32.17 2.20 -3.07
CA THR A 274 -33.59 2.20 -3.39
C THR A 274 -33.93 1.47 -4.70
N GLY A 275 -32.95 0.85 -5.38
CA GLY A 275 -33.17 0.14 -6.65
C GLY A 275 -33.54 1.03 -7.84
N LYS A 276 -33.44 2.36 -7.72
CA LYS A 276 -33.84 3.32 -8.76
C LYS A 276 -32.71 3.71 -9.72
N MET A 277 -31.50 3.17 -9.53
CA MET A 277 -30.33 3.50 -10.35
C MET A 277 -30.55 3.27 -11.86
N GLY A 278 -31.33 2.25 -12.23
CA GLY A 278 -31.62 1.93 -13.64
C GLY A 278 -32.40 3.02 -14.39
N ARG A 279 -32.99 3.99 -13.69
CA ARG A 279 -33.71 5.11 -14.31
C ARG A 279 -32.81 6.27 -14.76
N ILE A 280 -31.53 6.23 -14.41
CA ILE A 280 -30.55 7.26 -14.79
C ILE A 280 -29.83 6.80 -16.06
N PRO A 281 -29.71 7.68 -17.08
CA PRO A 281 -28.98 7.37 -18.30
C PRO A 281 -27.62 6.77 -17.98
N ARG A 282 -27.32 5.61 -18.55
CA ARG A 282 -25.96 5.12 -18.58
C ARG A 282 -25.23 5.86 -19.68
N LYS A 283 -23.95 6.17 -19.46
CA LYS A 283 -23.10 6.63 -20.54
C LYS A 283 -23.19 5.59 -21.64
N SER A 284 -23.77 5.98 -22.76
CA SER A 284 -23.69 5.19 -23.98
C SER A 284 -22.21 4.91 -24.16
N ARG A 285 -21.80 3.65 -24.03
CA ARG A 285 -20.45 3.26 -24.43
C ARG A 285 -20.37 3.75 -25.86
N LYS A 286 -19.52 4.76 -26.12
CA LYS A 286 -19.28 5.24 -27.48
C LYS A 286 -19.04 3.99 -28.30
N ARG A 287 -20.01 3.66 -29.13
CA ARG A 287 -19.89 2.56 -30.07
C ARG A 287 -18.64 2.90 -30.87
N THR A 288 -17.59 2.12 -30.66
CA THR A 288 -16.41 2.18 -31.52
C THR A 288 -16.92 1.99 -32.94
N ILE A 289 -16.29 2.66 -33.91
CA ILE A 289 -16.71 2.68 -35.32
C ILE A 289 -17.01 1.26 -35.87
N TYR A 290 -16.41 0.23 -35.26
CA TYR A 290 -16.73 -1.18 -35.46
C TYR A 290 -17.73 -1.65 -34.39
N ASP A 291 -19.01 -1.42 -34.67
CA ASP A 291 -20.13 -1.96 -33.88
C ASP A 291 -20.11 -3.50 -33.89
N ASP A 292 -19.58 -4.08 -34.97
CA ASP A 292 -19.40 -5.52 -35.13
C ASP A 292 -17.95 -5.94 -34.77
N PRO A 293 -17.75 -6.70 -33.68
CA PRO A 293 -16.42 -7.19 -33.31
C PRO A 293 -15.84 -8.17 -34.33
N VAL A 294 -16.66 -8.80 -35.18
CA VAL A 294 -16.18 -9.65 -36.27
C VAL A 294 -15.53 -8.80 -37.35
N SER A 295 -16.19 -7.72 -37.77
CA SER A 295 -15.60 -6.75 -38.71
C SER A 295 -14.29 -6.15 -38.20
N GLU A 296 -14.23 -5.74 -36.92
CA GLU A 296 -13.00 -5.23 -36.29
C GLU A 296 -11.87 -6.27 -36.36
N TYR A 297 -12.19 -7.53 -36.08
CA TYR A 297 -11.23 -8.63 -36.14
C TYR A 297 -10.74 -8.89 -37.56
N LEU A 298 -11.66 -8.99 -38.53
CA LEU A 298 -11.32 -9.30 -39.92
C LEU A 298 -10.50 -8.18 -40.58
N GLU A 299 -10.81 -6.92 -40.28
CA GLU A 299 -10.13 -5.78 -40.88
C GLU A 299 -8.73 -5.54 -40.30
N TYR A 300 -8.56 -5.66 -38.98
CA TYR A 300 -7.32 -5.26 -38.30
C TYR A 300 -6.49 -6.41 -37.73
N HIS A 301 -7.09 -7.58 -37.52
CA HIS A 301 -6.53 -8.63 -36.66
C HIS A 301 -6.67 -10.06 -37.21
N TYR A 302 -7.01 -10.24 -38.50
CA TYR A 302 -7.32 -11.55 -39.08
C TYR A 302 -6.19 -12.60 -38.99
N HIS A 303 -4.94 -12.15 -38.84
CA HIS A 303 -3.77 -13.02 -38.70
C HIS A 303 -3.50 -13.43 -37.24
N MET A 304 -4.18 -12.80 -36.28
CA MET A 304 -3.93 -12.96 -34.86
C MET A 304 -4.69 -14.19 -34.33
N PRO A 305 -4.01 -15.21 -33.78
CA PRO A 305 -4.68 -16.34 -33.17
C PRO A 305 -5.31 -15.97 -31.82
N GLN A 306 -6.25 -16.78 -31.34
CA GLN A 306 -7.04 -16.50 -30.13
C GLN A 306 -6.19 -16.14 -28.91
N PHE A 307 -5.05 -16.81 -28.72
CA PHE A 307 -4.19 -16.50 -27.57
C PHE A 307 -3.55 -15.11 -27.68
N GLU A 308 -3.10 -14.70 -28.86
CA GLU A 308 -2.54 -13.36 -29.07
C GLU A 308 -3.63 -12.30 -28.94
N LEU A 309 -4.82 -12.58 -29.46
CA LEU A 309 -5.97 -11.68 -29.34
C LEU A 309 -6.36 -11.45 -27.87
N LEU A 310 -6.36 -12.52 -27.06
CA LEU A 310 -6.60 -12.42 -25.62
C LEU A 310 -5.56 -11.54 -24.90
N PHE A 311 -4.28 -11.61 -25.30
CA PHE A 311 -3.21 -10.86 -24.65
C PHE A 311 -3.11 -9.41 -25.13
N LEU A 312 -3.26 -9.16 -26.43
CA LEU A 312 -3.03 -7.86 -27.05
C LEU A 312 -4.30 -7.00 -27.12
N LYS A 313 -5.47 -7.64 -27.23
CA LYS A 313 -6.78 -6.99 -27.39
C LYS A 313 -7.86 -7.70 -26.54
N PRO A 314 -7.72 -7.73 -25.20
CA PRO A 314 -8.62 -8.48 -24.32
C PRO A 314 -10.09 -8.05 -24.44
N GLU A 315 -10.36 -6.78 -24.76
CA GLU A 315 -11.71 -6.25 -24.94
C GLU A 315 -12.39 -6.83 -26.18
N LEU A 316 -11.69 -6.91 -27.31
CA LEU A 316 -12.20 -7.51 -28.54
C LEU A 316 -12.40 -9.02 -28.39
N TYR A 317 -11.44 -9.71 -27.75
CA TYR A 317 -11.59 -11.13 -27.42
C TYR A 317 -12.84 -11.39 -26.58
N GLN A 318 -13.08 -10.59 -25.54
CA GLN A 318 -14.25 -10.76 -24.67
C GLN A 318 -15.55 -10.48 -25.42
N ARG A 319 -15.60 -9.46 -26.29
CA ARG A 319 -16.77 -9.19 -27.16
C ARG A 319 -17.08 -10.35 -28.09
N LEU A 320 -16.08 -10.84 -28.82
CA LEU A 320 -16.23 -12.02 -29.70
C LEU A 320 -16.69 -13.26 -28.93
N LYS A 321 -16.21 -13.43 -27.69
CA LYS A 321 -16.62 -14.54 -26.81
C LYS A 321 -18.06 -14.39 -26.33
N ASP A 322 -18.45 -13.20 -25.87
CA ASP A 322 -19.80 -12.93 -25.37
C ASP A 322 -20.85 -13.05 -26.48
N GLU A 323 -20.47 -12.76 -27.73
CA GLU A 323 -21.31 -12.92 -28.92
C GLU A 323 -21.24 -14.33 -29.55
N GLY A 324 -20.44 -15.25 -28.99
CA GLY A 324 -20.32 -16.62 -29.50
C GLY A 324 -19.56 -16.75 -30.84
N MET A 325 -18.86 -15.70 -31.27
CA MET A 325 -18.15 -15.59 -32.56
C MET A 325 -16.66 -15.93 -32.48
N LEU A 326 -16.19 -16.41 -31.32
CA LEU A 326 -14.77 -16.71 -31.11
C LEU A 326 -14.24 -17.83 -32.03
N SER A 327 -15.12 -18.66 -32.58
CA SER A 327 -14.79 -19.71 -33.56
C SER A 327 -14.20 -19.18 -34.86
N ILE A 328 -14.44 -17.91 -35.21
CA ILE A 328 -13.90 -17.25 -36.41
C ILE A 328 -12.39 -16.97 -36.24
N VAL A 329 -11.93 -16.81 -35.00
CA VAL A 329 -10.52 -16.54 -34.69
C VAL A 329 -9.75 -17.87 -34.64
N PRO A 330 -8.66 -18.04 -35.41
CA PRO A 330 -7.90 -19.28 -35.45
C PRO A 330 -7.23 -19.57 -34.10
N LEU A 331 -7.19 -20.83 -33.70
CA LEU A 331 -6.55 -21.25 -32.45
C LEU A 331 -5.02 -21.22 -32.51
N TYR A 332 -4.47 -21.44 -33.71
CA TYR A 332 -3.04 -21.51 -33.98
C TYR A 332 -2.69 -20.58 -35.14
N PRO A 333 -1.48 -20.01 -35.19
CA PRO A 333 -1.03 -19.24 -36.34
C PRO A 333 -1.08 -20.12 -37.59
N LYS A 334 -1.57 -19.57 -38.70
CA LYS A 334 -1.47 -20.25 -40.01
C LYS A 334 0.02 -20.45 -40.30
N LYS A 335 0.40 -21.68 -40.66
CA LYS A 335 1.73 -21.93 -41.22
C LYS A 335 1.64 -21.50 -42.67
N ASP A 336 2.34 -20.44 -43.02
CA ASP A 336 2.54 -20.03 -44.40
C ASP A 336 3.41 -21.05 -45.15
#